data_AF-A0A1X4HWD7-F1
#
_entry.id   AF-A0A1X4HWD7-F1
#
_cell.length_a   1.000
_cell.length_b   1.000
_cell.length_c   1.000
_cell.angle_alpha   90.00
_cell.angle_beta   90.00
_cell.angle_gamma   90.00
#
_symmetry.space_group_name_H-M   'P 1'
#
loop_
_entity.id
_entity.type
_entity.pdbx_description
1 polymer ?
#
loop_
_entity_poly.entity_id
_entity_poly.type
_entity_poly.pdbx_seq_one_letter_code
_entity_poly.pdbx_strand_id
1 'polypeptide(L)' 'MSAGPDVLDPDAPNMTGIGSLITDGTWLWREDLSYYIAKYHVSLPNDFLERIRSLDYTAPTVLESRLIEISTEDLGISLD' A
#
# COMPACT_ATOMS: atom_id res chain seq x y z
N MET A 1 -15.61 3.53 -0.55
CA MET A 1 -14.68 3.17 -1.64
C MET A 1 -14.32 4.44 -2.39
N SER A 2 -13.07 4.88 -2.31
CA SER A 2 -12.59 6.00 -3.13
C SER A 2 -12.37 5.52 -4.57
N ALA A 3 -12.52 6.44 -5.52
CA ALA A 3 -12.14 6.23 -6.90
C ALA A 3 -11.41 7.47 -7.42
N GLY A 4 -10.45 7.27 -8.31
CA GLY A 4 -9.71 8.36 -8.93
C GLY A 4 -8.76 7.89 -10.03
N PRO A 5 -7.95 8.80 -10.57
CA PRO A 5 -7.20 8.53 -11.79
C PRO A 5 -6.06 7.54 -11.54
N ASP A 6 -5.73 6.78 -12.56
CA ASP A 6 -4.48 6.02 -12.58
C ASP A 6 -3.30 7.00 -12.63
N VAL A 7 -2.42 6.91 -11.63
CA VAL A 7 -1.25 7.77 -11.48
C VAL A 7 -0.27 7.67 -12.67
N LEU A 8 -0.18 6.50 -13.32
CA LEU A 8 0.76 6.30 -14.45
C LEU A 8 0.11 6.49 -15.82
N ASP A 9 -1.22 6.55 -15.89
CA ASP A 9 -1.99 6.72 -17.12
C ASP A 9 -3.25 7.56 -16.83
N PRO A 10 -3.12 8.89 -16.79
CA PRO A 10 -4.24 9.78 -16.43
C PRO A 10 -5.45 9.70 -17.37
N ASP A 11 -5.28 9.14 -18.57
CA ASP A 11 -6.34 8.94 -19.57
C ASP A 11 -7.07 7.59 -19.39
N ALA A 12 -6.57 6.70 -18.52
CA ALA A 12 -7.24 5.45 -18.19
C ALA A 12 -8.53 5.69 -17.37
N PRO A 13 -9.48 4.72 -17.40
CA PRO A 13 -10.64 4.76 -16.51
C PRO A 13 -10.23 4.85 -15.03
N ASN A 14 -11.05 5.54 -14.24
CA ASN A 14 -10.83 5.65 -12.79
C ASN A 14 -10.76 4.28 -12.12
N MET A 15 -9.82 4.15 -11.20
CA MET A 15 -9.61 2.97 -10.39
C MET A 15 -10.26 3.12 -9.03
N THR A 16 -10.73 2.01 -8.45
CA THR A 16 -11.24 1.94 -7.08
C THR A 16 -10.15 1.52 -6.11
N GLY A 17 -10.26 1.87 -4.83
CA GLY A 17 -9.28 1.45 -3.80
C GLY A 17 -8.00 2.30 -3.79
N ILE A 18 -7.97 3.37 -4.61
CA ILE A 18 -6.78 4.21 -4.80
C ILE A 18 -6.29 4.91 -3.53
N GLY A 19 -7.15 5.07 -2.53
CA GLY A 19 -6.85 5.73 -1.25
C GLY A 19 -6.75 4.77 -0.06
N SER A 20 -6.89 3.47 -0.28
CA SER A 20 -6.72 2.48 0.78
C SER A 20 -5.24 2.17 0.96
N LEU A 21 -4.74 2.31 2.18
CA LEU A 21 -3.37 1.93 2.55
C LEU A 21 -3.37 0.61 3.31
N ILE A 22 -2.36 -0.21 3.06
CA ILE A 22 -2.11 -1.50 3.69
C ILE A 22 -0.69 -1.47 4.26
N THR A 23 -0.49 -2.09 5.43
CA THR A 23 0.83 -2.23 6.04
C THR A 23 0.98 -3.58 6.74
N ASP A 24 2.20 -4.10 6.78
CA ASP A 24 2.62 -5.22 7.62
C ASP A 24 3.42 -4.77 8.87
N GLY A 25 3.39 -3.46 9.17
CA GLY A 25 4.12 -2.82 10.25
C GLY A 25 5.53 -2.34 9.85
N THR A 26 6.03 -2.72 8.68
CA THR A 26 7.33 -2.30 8.14
C THR A 26 7.20 -1.60 6.80
N TRP A 27 6.40 -2.16 5.88
CA TRP A 27 6.11 -1.55 4.60
C TRP A 27 4.72 -0.94 4.59
N LEU A 28 4.55 0.13 3.82
CA LEU A 28 3.27 0.75 3.53
C LEU A 28 3.06 0.74 2.03
N TRP A 29 1.91 0.28 1.57
CA TRP A 29 1.56 0.24 0.15
C TRP A 29 0.08 0.50 -0.07
N ARG A 30 -0.28 0.81 -1.32
CA ARG A 30 -1.66 1.02 -1.73
C ARG A 30 -2.33 -0.31 -2.07
N GLU A 31 -3.62 -0.43 -1.79
CA GLU A 31 -4.43 -1.61 -2.15
C GLU A 31 -4.35 -1.93 -3.65
N ASP A 32 -4.21 -0.91 -4.49
CA ASP A 32 -4.14 -1.05 -5.95
C ASP A 32 -2.71 -1.36 -6.48
N LEU A 33 -1.73 -1.62 -5.63
CA LEU A 33 -0.35 -1.96 -6.06
C LEU A 33 -0.32 -3.15 -7.04
N SER A 34 -1.19 -4.15 -6.84
CA SER A 34 -1.27 -5.33 -7.72
C SER A 34 -1.62 -4.96 -9.16
N TYR A 35 -2.43 -3.93 -9.37
CA TYR A 35 -2.75 -3.42 -10.70
C TYR A 35 -1.50 -2.84 -11.37
N TYR A 36 -0.70 -2.07 -10.62
CA TYR A 36 0.53 -1.47 -11.15
C TYR A 36 1.58 -2.52 -11.53
N ILE A 37 1.71 -3.58 -10.74
CA ILE A 37 2.59 -4.70 -11.06
C ILE A 37 2.10 -5.43 -12.31
N ALA A 38 0.80 -5.71 -12.40
CA ALA A 38 0.23 -6.49 -13.50
C ALA A 38 0.22 -5.73 -14.84
N LYS A 39 -0.15 -4.43 -14.83
CA LYS A 39 -0.29 -3.62 -16.04
C LYS A 39 1.03 -2.99 -16.49
N TYR A 40 1.84 -2.51 -15.56
CA TYR A 40 3.03 -1.71 -15.88
C TYR A 40 4.35 -2.39 -15.51
N HIS A 41 4.30 -3.60 -14.95
CA HIS A 41 5.50 -4.34 -14.53
C HIS A 41 6.39 -3.52 -13.59
N VAL A 42 5.77 -2.75 -12.68
CA VAL A 42 6.49 -1.98 -11.66
C VAL A 42 7.37 -2.94 -10.86
N SER A 43 8.68 -2.69 -10.89
CA SER A 43 9.64 -3.46 -10.10
C SER A 43 9.49 -3.11 -8.63
N LEU A 44 9.50 -4.13 -7.78
CA LEU A 44 9.47 -3.95 -6.34
C LEU A 44 10.87 -4.13 -5.74
N PRO A 45 11.17 -3.48 -4.60
CA PRO A 45 12.36 -3.78 -3.81
C PRO A 45 12.45 -5.27 -3.42
N ASN A 46 13.66 -5.85 -3.42
CA ASN A 46 13.86 -7.27 -3.12
C ASN A 46 13.50 -7.62 -1.67
N ASP A 47 13.82 -6.74 -0.73
CA ASP A 47 13.48 -6.86 0.69
C ASP A 47 11.96 -6.83 0.93
N PHE A 48 11.20 -6.02 0.18
CA PHE A 48 9.74 -6.09 0.16
C PHE A 48 9.25 -7.48 -0.30
N LEU A 49 9.83 -8.02 -1.38
CA LEU A 49 9.44 -9.33 -1.91
C LEU A 49 9.78 -10.48 -0.94
N GLU A 50 10.92 -10.41 -0.26
CA GLU A 50 11.29 -11.39 0.78
C GLU A 50 10.33 -11.35 1.96
N ARG A 51 9.99 -10.14 2.42
CA ARG A 51 9.03 -9.91 3.50
C ARG A 51 7.63 -10.44 3.17
N ILE A 52 7.07 -10.08 2.01
CA ILE A 52 5.70 -10.49 1.67
C ILE A 52 5.59 -12.00 1.46
N ARG A 53 6.67 -12.65 0.99
CA ARG A 53 6.75 -14.12 0.87
C ARG A 53 6.81 -14.80 2.22
N SER A 54 7.55 -14.26 3.19
CA SER A 54 7.63 -14.83 4.54
C SER A 54 6.33 -14.68 5.33
N LEU A 55 5.45 -13.77 4.91
CA LEU A 55 4.11 -13.55 5.44
C LEU A 55 3.01 -14.29 4.65
N ASP A 56 3.36 -15.23 3.78
CA ASP A 56 2.43 -15.96 2.92
C ASP A 56 1.45 -15.04 2.15
N TYR A 57 1.97 -13.90 1.68
CA TYR A 57 1.22 -12.88 0.94
C TYR A 57 0.01 -12.29 1.69
N THR A 58 -0.03 -12.44 3.02
CA THR A 58 -1.13 -11.94 3.86
C THR A 58 -0.59 -10.91 4.85
N ALA A 59 -1.08 -9.68 4.77
CA ALA A 59 -0.71 -8.66 5.74
C ALA A 59 -1.24 -9.04 7.14
N PRO A 60 -0.36 -9.12 8.17
CA PRO A 60 -0.79 -9.46 9.52
C PRO A 60 -1.55 -8.31 10.17
N THR A 61 -2.28 -8.60 11.25
CA THR A 61 -2.79 -7.54 12.13
C THR A 61 -1.62 -6.84 12.82
N VAL A 62 -1.51 -5.54 12.60
CA VAL A 62 -0.50 -4.67 13.22
C VAL A 62 -1.07 -4.05 14.49
N LEU A 63 -0.25 -3.96 15.55
CA LEU A 63 -0.65 -3.32 16.80
C LEU A 63 -1.02 -1.85 16.59
N GLU A 64 -2.06 -1.40 17.29
CA GLU A 64 -2.55 -0.02 17.20
C GLU A 64 -1.46 1.03 17.46
N SER A 65 -0.60 0.81 18.47
CA SER A 65 0.52 1.71 18.75
C SER A 65 1.44 1.87 17.54
N ARG A 66 1.71 0.78 16.82
CA ARG A 66 2.53 0.80 15.62
C ARG A 66 1.82 1.49 14.45
N LEU A 67 0.50 1.35 14.35
CA LEU A 67 -0.30 2.06 13.35
C LEU A 67 -0.31 3.58 13.61
N ILE A 68 -0.37 4.01 14.88
CA ILE A 68 -0.27 5.41 15.29
C ILE A 68 1.11 5.98 14.94
N GLU A 69 2.18 5.24 15.24
CA GLU A 69 3.54 5.61 14.85
C GLU A 69 3.65 5.80 13.33
N ILE A 70 3.25 4.80 12.52
CA ILE A 70 3.27 4.90 11.06
C ILE A 70 2.44 6.09 10.56
N SER A 71 1.25 6.30 11.13
CA SER A 71 0.39 7.42 10.73
C SER A 71 1.03 8.77 11.03
N THR A 72 1.71 8.90 12.16
CA THR A 72 2.32 10.17 12.59
C THR A 72 3.64 10.42 11.87
N GLU A 73 4.51 9.42 11.78
CA GLU A 73 5.88 9.54 11.28
C GLU A 73 5.95 9.47 9.75
N ASP A 74 5.22 8.55 9.13
CA ASP A 74 5.31 8.31 7.69
C ASP A 74 4.23 9.08 6.89
N LEU A 75 3.05 9.29 7.49
CA LEU A 75 1.92 9.95 6.82
C LEU A 75 1.67 11.38 7.30
N GLY A 76 2.24 11.81 8.43
CA GLY A 76 1.98 13.13 9.02
C GLY A 76 0.53 13.32 9.49
N ILE A 77 -0.19 12.23 9.77
CA ILE A 77 -1.57 12.21 10.24
C ILE A 77 -1.56 11.97 11.75
N SER A 78 -2.04 12.95 12.52
CA SER A 78 -2.33 12.76 13.93
C SER A 78 -3.66 12.02 14.09
N LEU A 79 -3.66 10.97 14.91
CA LEU A 79 -4.85 10.22 15.31
C LEU A 79 -5.11 10.54 16.78
N ASP A 80 -5.77 11.68 17.04
CA ASP A 80 -6.19 12.16 18.36
C ASP A 80 -7.64 11.76 18.72
#